data_AF-A0A7Z9SY65-F1
#
_entry.id   AF-A0A7Z9SY65-F1
#
_cell.length_a   1.000
_cell.length_b   1.000
_cell.length_c   1.000
_cell.angle_alpha   90.00
_cell.angle_beta   90.00
_cell.angle_gamma   90.00
#
_symmetry.space_group_name_H-M   'P 1'
#
loop_
_entity.id
_entity.type
_entity.pdbx_description
1 polymer ?
#
loop_
_entity_poly.entity_id
_entity_poly.type
_entity_poly.pdbx_seq_one_letter_code
_entity_poly.pdbx_strand_id
1 'polypeptide(L)' 'SREGKVPLHTLRSDIDFAITEARTTYGIIGIKVWIYKGEIST' A
#
# COMPACT_ATOMS: atom_id res chain seq x y z
N SER A 1 15.72 0.18 -1.99
CA SER A 1 15.35 -1.21 -1.65
C SER A 1 13.96 -1.18 -1.04
N ARG A 2 12.97 -1.82 -1.66
CA ARG A 2 11.64 -1.98 -1.04
C ARG A 2 11.80 -3.09 0.01
N GLU A 3 11.78 -2.73 1.30
CA GLU A 3 11.87 -3.71 2.38
C GLU A 3 10.52 -4.39 2.59
N GLY A 4 10.51 -5.73 2.58
CA GLY A 4 9.30 -6.55 2.75
C GLY A 4 8.73 -7.13 1.44
N LYS A 5 7.91 -8.19 1.57
CA LYS A 5 7.17 -8.79 0.45
C LYS A 5 5.79 -8.13 0.36
N VAL A 6 5.43 -7.64 -0.83
CA VAL A 6 4.05 -7.20 -1.15
C VAL A 6 3.58 -8.00 -2.36
N PRO A 7 3.01 -9.20 -2.15
CA PRO A 7 2.59 -10.08 -3.22
C PRO A 7 1.26 -9.63 -3.84
N LEU A 8 1.31 -8.67 -4.76
CA LEU A 8 0.14 -8.07 -5.43
C LEU A 8 -0.69 -9.06 -6.26
N HIS A 9 -0.13 -10.23 -6.61
CA HIS A 9 -0.79 -11.25 -7.43
C HIS A 9 -1.36 -12.42 -6.60
N THR A 10 -1.15 -12.45 -5.28
CA THR A 10 -1.66 -13.51 -4.40
C THR A 10 -2.99 -13.08 -3.79
N LEU A 11 -4.11 -13.62 -4.29
CA LEU A 11 -5.47 -13.24 -3.85
C LEU A 11 -5.76 -13.55 -2.36
N ARG A 12 -5.02 -14.48 -1.74
CA ARG A 12 -5.15 -14.81 -0.30
C ARG A 12 -4.38 -13.87 0.63
N SER A 13 -3.60 -12.95 0.08
CA SER A 13 -2.84 -11.99 0.85
C SER A 13 -3.75 -10.86 1.32
N ASP A 14 -3.80 -10.63 2.63
CA ASP A 14 -4.45 -9.45 3.21
C ASP A 14 -3.58 -8.22 2.92
N ILE A 15 -4.04 -7.39 1.99
CA ILE A 15 -3.35 -6.18 1.55
C ILE A 15 -4.28 -4.99 1.77
N ASP A 16 -3.86 -4.08 2.63
CA ASP A 16 -4.53 -2.80 2.83
C ASP A 16 -3.97 -1.77 1.85
N PHE A 17 -4.87 -1.08 1.14
CA PHE A 17 -4.51 -0.08 0.13
C PHE A 17 -5.17 1.25 0.46
N ALA A 18 -4.35 2.30 0.52
CA ALA A 18 -4.82 3.66 0.73
C ALA A 18 -4.19 4.63 -0.27
N ILE A 19 -4.98 5.60 -0.69
CA ILE A 19 -4.55 6.74 -1.49
C ILE A 19 -4.85 8.01 -0.70
N THR A 20 -3.89 8.92 -0.65
CA THR A 20 -4.08 10.25 -0.07
C THR A 20 -3.30 11.31 -0.84
N GLU A 21 -3.66 12.57 -0.63
CA GLU A 21 -3.04 13.72 -1.29
C GLU A 21 -2.43 14.64 -0.23
N ALA A 22 -1.16 15.00 -0.41
CA ALA A 22 -0.48 15.99 0.41
C ALA A 22 -0.48 17.36 -0.31
N ARG A 23 -1.13 18.36 0.31
CA ARG A 23 -1.10 19.75 -0.16
C ARG A 23 0.17 20.42 0.32
N THR A 24 1.03 20.81 -0.60
CA THR A 24 2.27 21.53 -0.33
C THR A 24 2.19 22.94 -0.93
N THR A 25 3.11 23.82 -0.52
CA THR A 25 3.22 25.20 -1.03
C THR A 25 3.37 25.29 -2.55
N TYR A 26 3.90 24.24 -3.19
CA TYR A 26 4.15 24.20 -4.63
C TYR A 26 3.18 23.32 -5.40
N GLY A 27 2.17 22.72 -4.74
CA GLY A 27 1.17 21.87 -5.40
C GLY A 27 0.76 20.65 -4.59
N ILE A 28 0.15 19.68 -5.27
CA ILE A 28 -0.39 18.46 -4.65
C ILE A 28 0.52 17.28 -4.97
N ILE A 29 0.89 16.51 -3.95
CA ILE A 29 1.64 15.26 -4.08
C ILE A 29 0.69 14.09 -3.80
N GLY A 30 0.52 13.21 -4.78
CA GLY A 30 -0.25 11.97 -4.60
C GLY A 30 0.58 10.90 -3.89
N ILE A 31 0.05 10.34 -2.81
CA ILE A 31 0.66 9.28 -2.02
C ILE A 31 -0.17 8.01 -2.18
N LYS A 32 0.49 6.89 -2.49
CA LYS A 32 -0.11 5.56 -2.57
C LYS A 32 0.61 4.62 -1.61
N VAL A 33 -0.14 3.93 -0.77
CA VAL A 33 0.40 3.05 0.28
C VAL A 33 -0.22 1.67 0.15
N TRP A 34 0.62 0.64 0.26
CA TRP A 34 0.22 -0.76 0.36
C TRP A 34 0.83 -1.36 1.63
N ILE A 35 0.01 -1.97 2.47
CA ILE A 35 0.43 -2.65 3.70
C ILE A 35 0.06 -4.13 3.56
N TYR A 36 1.05 -5.00 3.59
CA TYR A 36 0.84 -6.45 3.64
C TYR A 36 0.67 -6.90 5.09
N LYS A 37 -0.50 -7.44 5.44
CA LYS A 37 -0.85 -7.90 6.80
C LYS A 37 -0.67 -9.41 7.00
N GLY A 38 -0.35 -10.17 5.96
CA GLY A 38 -0.18 -11.62 6.00
C GLY A 38 -1.14 -12.35 5.07
N GLU A 39 -1.35 -13.64 5.31
CA GLU A 39 -2.36 -14.43 4.61
C GLU A 39 -3.64 -14.50 5.44
N ILE A 40 -4.79 -14.46 4.77
CA ILE A 40 -6.08 -14.69 5.42
C ILE A 40 -6.18 -16.20 5.70
N SER A 41 -5.89 -16.64 6.93
CA SER A 41 -6.22 -18.00 7.36
C SER A 41 -7.70 -18.02 7.77
N THR A 42 -8.53 -18.64 6.94
CA THR A 42 -9.88 -19.08 7.33
C THR A 42 -9.81 -20.12 8.44
#